data_AF-X0Y4M0-F1
#
_entry.id   AF-X0Y4M0-F1
#
_cell.length_a   1.000
_cell.length_b   1.000
_cell.length_c   1.000
_cell.angle_alpha   90.00
_cell.angle_beta   90.00
_cell.angle_gamma   90.00
#
_symmetry.space_group_name_H-M   'P 1'
#
loop_
_entity.id
_entity.type
_entity.pdbx_description
1 polymer ?
#
loop_
_entity_poly.entity_id
_entity_poly.type
_entity_poly.pdbx_seq_one_letter_code
_entity_poly.pdbx_strand_id
1 'polypeptide(L)' 'RFHLDGQDSADWRTQIKTVQSGDIAKARHKTAQIEDVSHAIPSQCPNCLAPLPDVPRGATRIKCEFCGTLVGPEIQE' A
#
# COMPACT_ATOMS: atom_id res chain seq x y z
N ARG A 1 38.15 -21.88 12.99
CA ARG A 1 37.93 -20.43 12.82
C ARG A 1 36.42 -20.20 12.84
N PHE A 2 35.90 -19.50 13.84
CA PHE A 2 34.46 -19.31 14.05
C PHE A 2 33.93 -18.22 13.11
N HIS A 3 32.88 -18.51 12.33
CA HIS A 3 32.22 -17.63 11.39
C HIS A 3 30.71 -17.84 11.50
N LEU A 4 29.95 -16.76 11.49
CA LEU A 4 28.48 -16.77 11.47
C LEU A 4 28.01 -16.06 10.22
N ASP A 5 27.21 -16.75 9.41
CA ASP A 5 26.62 -16.17 8.21
C ASP A 5 25.68 -15.02 8.59
N GLY A 6 25.76 -13.90 7.85
CA GLY A 6 24.95 -12.70 8.14
C GLY A 6 25.40 -11.90 9.37
N GLN A 7 26.60 -12.14 9.91
CA GLN A 7 27.12 -11.36 11.04
C GLN A 7 27.44 -9.90 10.68
N ASP A 8 27.61 -9.59 9.39
CA ASP A 8 27.75 -8.20 8.95
C ASP A 8 26.40 -7.48 8.96
N SER A 9 26.26 -6.55 9.89
CA SER A 9 25.07 -5.72 10.10
C SER A 9 25.26 -4.29 9.60
N ALA A 10 26.28 -3.99 8.79
CA ALA A 10 26.57 -2.63 8.33
C ALA A 10 25.36 -1.96 7.66
N ASP A 11 24.66 -2.68 6.79
CA ASP A 11 23.48 -2.15 6.09
C ASP A 11 22.34 -1.86 7.06
N TRP A 12 22.06 -2.78 7.98
CA TRP A 12 20.99 -2.61 8.96
C TRP A 12 21.28 -1.47 9.93
N ARG A 13 22.53 -1.36 10.41
CA ARG A 13 22.99 -0.25 11.24
C ARG A 13 22.84 1.10 10.54
N THR A 14 23.10 1.14 9.23
CA THR A 14 22.93 2.37 8.43
C THR A 14 21.46 2.77 8.38
N GLN A 15 20.55 1.83 8.08
CA GLN A 15 19.11 2.11 8.04
C GLN A 15 18.58 2.60 9.39
N ILE A 16 18.99 1.99 10.51
CA ILE A 16 18.59 2.42 11.84
C ILE A 16 19.04 3.86 12.11
N LYS A 17 20.29 4.20 11.78
CA LYS A 17 20.82 5.56 11.94
C LYS A 17 20.06 6.57 11.08
N THR A 18 19.68 6.22 9.85
CA THR A 18 18.86 7.07 8.98
C THR A 18 17.48 7.38 9.56
N VAL A 19 16.88 6.42 10.28
CA VAL A 19 15.62 6.66 11.02
C VAL A 19 15.87 7.57 12.21
N GLN A 20 16.89 7.27 13.02
CA GLN A 20 17.22 8.03 14.24
C GLN A 20 17.64 9.48 13.94
N SER A 21 18.35 9.74 12.83
CA SER A 21 18.74 11.08 12.41
C SER A 21 17.57 11.87 11.81
N GLY A 22 16.44 11.22 11.54
CA GLY A 22 15.30 11.83 10.84
C GLY A 22 15.52 11.99 9.34
N ASP A 23 16.66 11.57 8.79
CA ASP A 23 16.95 11.66 7.35
C ASP A 23 16.00 10.81 6.50
N ILE A 24 15.36 9.80 7.09
CA ILE A 24 14.28 9.05 6.44
C ILE A 24 13.15 9.96 5.94
N ALA A 25 12.95 11.13 6.56
CA ALA A 25 11.98 12.11 6.09
C ALA A 25 12.33 12.69 4.71
N LYS A 26 13.62 12.77 4.35
CA LYS A 26 14.08 13.25 3.03
C LYS A 26 13.82 12.23 1.92
N ALA A 27 13.78 10.95 2.28
CA ALA A 27 13.42 9.86 1.37
C ALA A 27 11.90 9.75 1.14
N ARG A 28 11.10 10.46 1.94
CA ARG A 28 9.68 10.62 1.63
C ARG A 28 9.58 11.55 0.44
N HIS A 29 9.22 11.00 -0.71
CA HIS A 29 8.70 11.83 -1.79
C HIS A 29 7.53 12.64 -1.25
N LYS A 30 7.39 13.91 -1.67
CA LYS A 30 6.12 14.64 -1.50
C LYS A 30 5.06 13.73 -2.09
N THR A 31 4.24 13.13 -1.22
CA THR A 31 2.97 12.59 -1.64
C THR A 31 2.28 13.77 -2.32
N ALA A 32 2.22 13.79 -3.65
CA ALA A 32 1.00 14.27 -4.29
C ALA A 32 -0.11 13.64 -3.46
N GLN A 33 -0.99 14.46 -2.90
CA GLN A 33 -2.04 13.98 -2.00
C GLN A 33 -2.65 12.75 -2.67
N ILE A 34 -2.25 11.56 -2.24
CA ILE A 34 -2.91 10.34 -2.66
C ILE A 34 -4.07 10.39 -1.69
N GLU A 35 -5.10 11.17 -2.05
CA GLU A 35 -6.38 11.04 -1.38
C GLU A 35 -6.65 9.55 -1.29
N ASP A 36 -6.96 9.12 -0.08
CA ASP A 36 -7.15 7.73 0.25
C ASP A 36 -8.09 7.06 -0.78
N VAL A 37 -7.52 6.37 -1.77
CA VAL A 37 -8.27 5.80 -2.90
C VAL A 37 -9.26 4.74 -2.41
N SER A 38 -9.09 4.28 -1.16
CA SER A 38 -10.05 3.46 -0.43
C SER A 38 -11.43 4.12 -0.33
N HIS A 39 -11.51 5.46 -0.25
CA HIS A 39 -12.77 6.19 -0.21
C HIS A 39 -13.48 6.26 -1.57
N ALA A 40 -12.80 5.91 -2.67
CA ALA A 40 -13.39 5.95 -4.01
C ALA A 40 -14.22 4.69 -4.33
N ILE A 41 -14.09 3.61 -3.54
CA ILE A 41 -14.82 2.37 -3.77
C ILE A 41 -16.12 2.39 -2.94
N PRO A 42 -17.30 2.26 -3.57
CA PRO A 42 -18.58 2.26 -2.86
C PRO A 42 -18.72 1.00 -1.99
N SER A 43 -19.53 1.09 -0.93
CA SER A 43 -19.86 -0.07 -0.08
C SER A 43 -20.79 -1.08 -0.75
N GLN A 44 -21.42 -0.70 -1.86
CA GLN A 44 -22.33 -1.54 -2.65
C GLN A 44 -21.86 -1.63 -4.10
N CYS A 45 -21.97 -2.81 -4.70
CA CYS A 45 -21.62 -3.02 -6.09
C CYS A 45 -22.61 -2.26 -7.01
N PRO A 46 -22.14 -1.38 -7.90
CA PRO A 46 -23.03 -0.62 -8.79
C PRO A 46 -23.75 -1.49 -9.84
N ASN A 47 -23.27 -2.73 -10.07
CA ASN A 47 -23.85 -3.64 -11.05
C ASN A 47 -24.96 -4.53 -10.46
N CYS A 48 -24.71 -5.16 -9.31
CA CYS A 48 -25.65 -6.12 -8.70
C CYS A 48 -26.20 -5.70 -7.34
N LEU A 49 -25.79 -4.54 -6.83
CA LEU A 49 -26.21 -3.96 -5.53
C LEU A 49 -25.83 -4.78 -4.29
N ALA A 50 -25.08 -5.88 -4.47
CA ALA A 50 -24.58 -6.66 -3.35
C ALA A 50 -23.50 -5.89 -2.56
N PRO A 51 -23.36 -6.15 -1.25
CA PRO A 51 -22.31 -5.54 -0.43
C PRO A 51 -20.92 -5.92 -0.94
N LEU A 52 -20.00 -4.96 -0.96
CA LEU A 52 -18.60 -5.17 -1.32
C LEU A 52 -17.76 -5.44 -0.06
N PRO A 53 -16.69 -6.26 -0.15
CA PRO A 53 -15.79 -6.51 0.97
C PRO A 53 -14.94 -5.28 1.29
N ASP A 54 -14.35 -5.26 2.49
CA ASP A 54 -13.41 -4.21 2.91
C ASP A 54 -12.23 -4.11 1.92
N VAL A 55 -11.90 -2.87 1.54
CA VAL A 55 -10.84 -2.59 0.57
C VAL A 55 -9.47 -2.81 1.22
N PRO A 56 -8.62 -3.73 0.69
CA PRO A 56 -7.26 -3.87 1.18
C PRO A 56 -6.46 -2.58 0.98
N ARG A 57 -5.60 -2.23 1.94
CA ARG A 57 -4.76 -1.02 1.81
C ARG A 57 -3.93 -1.05 0.53
N GLY A 58 -4.06 0.01 -0.27
CA GLY A 58 -3.36 0.15 -1.56
C GLY A 58 -4.07 -0.49 -2.75
N ALA A 59 -5.21 -1.16 -2.56
CA ALA A 59 -6.04 -1.63 -3.67
C ALA A 59 -6.84 -0.47 -4.28
N THR A 60 -6.73 -0.29 -5.59
CA THR A 60 -7.52 0.69 -6.35
C THR A 60 -8.74 0.07 -7.02
N ARG A 61 -8.81 -1.27 -7.10
CA ARG A 61 -9.95 -2.03 -7.64
C ARG A 61 -10.18 -3.28 -6.83
N ILE A 62 -11.45 -3.65 -6.64
CA ILE A 62 -11.86 -4.90 -6.00
C ILE A 62 -12.84 -5.67 -6.89
N LYS A 63 -12.84 -7.00 -6.79
CA LYS A 63 -13.79 -7.85 -7.51
C LYS A 63 -15.02 -8.09 -6.63
N CYS A 64 -16.20 -7.87 -7.17
CA CYS A 64 -17.44 -8.28 -6.52
C CYS A 64 -17.52 -9.81 -6.46
N GLU A 65 -17.69 -10.38 -5.27
CA GLU A 65 -17.76 -11.84 -5.07
C GLU A 65 -19.07 -12.45 -5.60
N PHE A 66 -20.10 -11.63 -5.82
CA PHE A 66 -21.42 -12.07 -6.25
C PHE A 66 -21.56 -12.10 -7.78
N CYS A 67 -21.26 -10.99 -8.46
CA CYS A 67 -21.42 -10.88 -9.91
C CYS A 67 -20.09 -10.88 -10.69
N GLY A 68 -18.96 -10.81 -9.98
CA GLY A 68 -17.63 -10.83 -10.60
C GLY A 68 -17.15 -9.50 -11.20
N THR A 69 -17.97 -8.44 -11.17
CA THR A 69 -17.59 -7.11 -11.67
C THR A 69 -16.40 -6.53 -10.90
N LEU A 70 -15.43 -5.95 -11.62
CA LEU A 70 -14.35 -5.17 -11.04
C LEU A 70 -14.85 -3.74 -10.76
N VAL A 71 -14.74 -3.32 -9.51
CA VAL A 71 -15.22 -2.02 -9.01
C VAL A 71 -14.03 -1.21 -8.52
N GLY A 72 -13.89 0.02 -9.01
CA GLY A 72 -12.89 0.98 -8.58
C GLY A 72 -12.77 2.14 -9.58
N PRO A 73 -12.05 3.21 -9.24
CA PRO A 73 -11.81 4.32 -10.16
C PRO A 73 -11.22 3.85 -11.49
N GLU A 74 -11.69 4.49 -12.57
CA GLU A 74 -11.11 4.35 -13.89
C GLU A 74 -9.79 5.12 -13.90
N ILE A 75 -8.66 4.39 -13.90
CA ILE A 75 -7.34 5.02 -13.99
C ILE A 75 -7.17 5.40 -15.47
N GLN A 76 -7.23 6.69 -15.76
CA GLN A 76 -6.80 7.21 -17.06
C GLN A 76 -5.27 7.19 -17.07
N GLU A 77 -4.69 6.36 -17.94
CA GLU A 77 -3.24 6.27 -18.19
C GLU A 77 -2.71 7.49 -18.96
#